data_AF-A0A7J7JM85-F1
#
_entry.id   AF-A0A7J7JM85-F1
#
_cell.length_a   1.000
_cell.length_b   1.000
_cell.length_c   1.000
_cell.angle_alpha   90.00
_cell.angle_beta   90.00
_cell.angle_gamma   90.00
#
_symmetry.space_group_name_H-M   'P 1'
#
loop_
_entity.id
_entity.type
_entity.pdbx_description
1 polymer ?
#
loop_
_entity_poly.entity_id
_entity_poly.type
_entity_poly.pdbx_seq_one_letter_code
_entity_poly.pdbx_strand_id
1 'polypeptide(L)'
;MSKLKHEVGNKPAALPELNLYNFEEEEFADSKYVLTSPRSLEACDMLNVKPLELIYKPLSDYQDEMRRRGLTFQHAYDEYDKFEKSRQRKLRECRDYEIK
;
A
#
# COMPACT_ATOMS: atom_id res chain seq x y z
N MET A 1 -27.35 -36.84 -29.14
CA MET A 1 -25.95 -37.34 -29.13
C MET A 1 -25.10 -36.32 -28.42
N SER A 2 -24.78 -36.57 -27.15
CA SER A 2 -23.83 -35.79 -26.36
C SER A 2 -22.41 -36.03 -26.87
N LYS A 3 -21.59 -34.97 -26.98
CA LYS A 3 -20.19 -34.99 -26.53
C LYS A 3 -19.75 -33.59 -26.09
N LEU A 4 -19.50 -33.49 -24.78
CA LEU A 4 -18.62 -32.54 -24.11
C LEU A 4 -17.28 -32.41 -24.83
N LYS A 5 -16.73 -31.20 -24.83
CA LYS A 5 -15.32 -30.96 -24.46
C LYS A 5 -15.23 -29.67 -23.65
N HIS A 6 -15.20 -29.82 -22.33
CA HIS A 6 -14.44 -28.93 -21.45
C HIS A 6 -12.96 -29.21 -21.72
N GLU A 7 -12.16 -28.19 -22.01
CA GLU A 7 -10.72 -28.21 -21.72
C GLU A 7 -10.30 -26.87 -21.13
N VAL A 8 -9.77 -26.97 -19.92
CA VAL A 8 -9.34 -25.93 -19.00
C VAL A 8 -8.03 -25.32 -19.48
N GLY A 9 -7.95 -24.00 -19.39
CA GLY A 9 -6.70 -23.25 -19.43
C GLY A 9 -6.73 -22.14 -18.39
N ASN A 10 -6.90 -22.50 -17.11
CA ASN A 10 -6.74 -21.57 -15.98
C ASN A 10 -5.26 -21.19 -15.89
N LYS A 11 -4.81 -20.24 -16.72
CA LYS A 11 -3.60 -19.48 -16.42
C LYS A 11 -3.91 -18.71 -15.13
N PRO A 12 -3.11 -18.82 -14.05
CA PRO A 12 -3.24 -17.86 -12.98
C PRO A 12 -3.12 -16.48 -13.62
N ALA A 13 -4.12 -15.63 -13.43
CA ALA A 13 -4.00 -14.23 -13.81
C ALA A 13 -2.67 -13.74 -13.23
N ALA A 14 -1.78 -13.25 -14.09
CA ALA A 14 -0.48 -12.79 -13.66
C ALA A 14 -0.70 -11.80 -12.51
N LEU A 15 0.05 -11.97 -11.41
CA LEU A 15 -0.06 -11.06 -10.28
C LEU A 15 0.20 -9.63 -10.77
N PRO A 16 -0.64 -8.65 -10.39
CA PRO A 16 -0.41 -7.27 -10.79
C PRO A 16 0.94 -6.82 -10.24
N GLU A 17 1.69 -6.08 -11.07
CA GLU A 17 2.96 -5.47 -10.66
C GLU A 17 2.68 -4.14 -9.96
N LEU A 18 2.67 -4.20 -8.62
CA LEU A 18 2.51 -3.07 -7.72
C LEU A 18 3.90 -2.55 -7.35
N ASN A 19 4.16 -1.31 -7.68
CA ASN A 19 5.42 -0.61 -7.47
C ASN A 19 5.17 0.69 -6.67
N LEU A 20 6.24 1.43 -6.37
CA LEU A 20 6.17 2.67 -5.59
C LEU A 20 5.31 3.78 -6.23
N TYR A 21 4.84 3.64 -7.47
CA TYR A 21 4.12 4.66 -8.21
C TYR A 21 2.63 4.35 -8.38
N ASN A 22 2.24 3.07 -8.51
CA ASN A 22 0.87 2.67 -8.79
C ASN A 22 0.14 1.99 -7.62
N PHE A 23 0.82 1.63 -6.53
CA PHE A 23 0.20 0.83 -5.46
C PHE A 23 -0.98 1.50 -4.72
N GLU A 24 -1.14 2.82 -4.87
CA GLU A 24 -2.25 3.59 -4.30
C GLU A 24 -3.36 3.89 -5.31
N GLU A 25 -3.28 3.38 -6.54
CA GLU A 25 -4.32 3.56 -7.55
C GLU A 25 -5.60 2.80 -7.18
N GLU A 26 -6.76 3.37 -7.51
CA GLU A 26 -8.07 2.85 -7.11
C GLU A 26 -8.33 1.43 -7.62
N GLU A 27 -7.75 1.05 -8.76
CA GLU A 27 -7.83 -0.31 -9.31
C GLU A 27 -7.19 -1.37 -8.41
N PHE A 28 -6.33 -0.97 -7.46
CA PHE A 28 -5.67 -1.85 -6.50
C PHE A 28 -6.12 -1.63 -5.05
N ALA A 29 -7.17 -0.84 -4.80
CA ALA A 29 -7.66 -0.55 -3.44
C ALA A 29 -8.00 -1.82 -2.63
N ASP A 30 -8.54 -2.85 -3.30
CA ASP A 30 -8.89 -4.14 -2.72
C ASP A 30 -7.78 -5.21 -2.86
N SER A 31 -6.58 -4.80 -3.30
CA SER A 31 -5.44 -5.71 -3.44
C SER A 31 -5.00 -6.26 -2.08
N LYS A 32 -4.66 -7.55 -2.07
CA LYS A 32 -4.05 -8.21 -0.90
C LYS A 32 -2.57 -7.88 -0.71
N TYR A 33 -1.95 -7.26 -1.71
CA TYR A 33 -0.52 -6.95 -1.76
C TYR A 33 -0.31 -5.45 -1.78
N VAL A 34 0.78 -5.00 -1.15
CA VAL A 34 1.20 -3.59 -1.15
C VAL A 34 2.16 -3.34 -2.30
N LEU A 35 3.25 -4.10 -2.36
CA LEU A 35 4.24 -4.05 -3.42
C LEU A 35 4.51 -5.49 -3.88
N THR A 36 4.66 -5.66 -5.18
CA THR A 36 5.03 -6.93 -5.82
C THR A 36 6.20 -6.77 -6.78
N SER A 37 6.53 -5.54 -7.20
CA SER A 37 7.71 -5.27 -8.03
C SER A 37 9.00 -5.51 -7.23
N PRO A 38 9.91 -6.38 -7.70
CA PRO A 38 11.17 -6.66 -7.01
C PRO A 38 12.02 -5.42 -6.75
N ARG A 39 12.06 -4.49 -7.72
CA ARG A 39 12.87 -3.26 -7.62
C ARG A 39 12.35 -2.34 -6.50
N SER A 40 11.03 -2.19 -6.40
CA SER A 40 10.41 -1.41 -5.33
C SER A 40 10.58 -2.04 -3.95
N LEU A 41 10.55 -3.38 -3.88
CA LEU A 41 10.81 -4.11 -2.63
C LEU A 41 12.28 -3.98 -2.20
N GLU A 42 13.22 -4.03 -3.14
CA GLU A 42 14.65 -3.79 -2.89
C GLU A 42 14.89 -2.37 -2.36
N ALA A 43 14.27 -1.35 -2.96
CA ALA A 43 14.38 0.03 -2.48
C ALA A 43 13.88 0.19 -1.04
N CYS A 44 12.78 -0.46 -0.70
CA CYS A 44 12.23 -0.49 0.66
C CYS A 44 13.20 -1.18 1.64
N ASP A 45 13.73 -2.35 1.28
CA ASP A 45 14.65 -3.14 2.11
C ASP A 45 15.95 -2.38 2.40
N MET A 46 16.55 -1.78 1.35
CA MET A 46 17.80 -1.03 1.45
C MET A 46 17.69 0.22 2.33
N LEU A 47 16.50 0.81 2.44
CA LEU A 47 16.22 1.96 3.29
C LEU A 47 15.60 1.58 4.63
N ASN A 48 15.45 0.27 4.91
CA ASN A 48 14.79 -0.26 6.11
C ASN A 48 13.38 0.33 6.32
N VAL A 49 12.65 0.49 5.22
CA VAL A 49 11.25 0.93 5.19
C VAL A 49 10.38 -0.29 4.93
N LYS A 50 9.39 -0.56 5.79
CA LYS A 50 8.44 -1.64 5.49
C LYS A 50 7.38 -1.12 4.50
N PRO A 51 6.98 -1.91 3.48
CA PRO A 51 5.94 -1.49 2.53
C PRO A 51 4.64 -1.04 3.21
N LEU A 52 4.24 -1.68 4.32
CA LEU A 52 3.07 -1.30 5.12
C LEU A 52 3.13 0.14 5.66
N GLU A 53 4.32 0.70 5.85
CA GLU A 53 4.50 2.08 6.32
C GLU A 53 4.27 3.12 5.24
N LEU A 54 4.18 2.70 3.97
CA LEU A 54 3.89 3.56 2.83
C LEU A 54 2.40 3.69 2.54
N ILE A 55 1.56 2.81 3.12
CA ILE A 55 0.12 2.78 2.89
C ILE A 55 -0.55 4.02 3.47
N TYR A 56 -1.30 4.73 2.64
CA TYR A 56 -2.16 5.82 3.10
C TYR A 56 -3.20 5.33 4.11
N LYS A 57 -3.38 6.11 5.17
CA LYS A 57 -4.43 5.90 6.17
C LYS A 57 -5.23 7.18 6.30
N PRO A 58 -6.55 7.18 6.09
CA PRO A 58 -7.35 8.39 6.16
C PRO A 58 -7.43 8.94 7.58
N LEU A 59 -7.60 10.26 7.70
CA LEU A 59 -7.76 10.93 9.00
C LEU A 59 -8.92 10.35 9.82
N SER A 60 -9.98 9.87 9.17
CA SER A 60 -11.14 9.25 9.84
C SER A 60 -10.72 8.09 10.76
N ASP A 61 -9.73 7.29 10.36
CA ASP A 61 -9.28 6.15 11.16
C ASP A 61 -8.66 6.62 12.48
N TYR A 62 -7.87 7.70 12.42
CA TYR A 62 -7.28 8.34 13.60
C TYR A 62 -8.35 9.00 14.47
N GLN A 63 -9.36 9.64 13.86
CA GLN A 63 -10.49 10.22 14.60
C GLN A 63 -11.27 9.17 15.37
N ASP A 64 -11.54 8.01 14.75
CA ASP A 64 -12.25 6.91 15.38
C ASP A 64 -11.41 6.23 16.47
N GLU A 65 -10.10 6.12 16.29
CA GLU A 65 -9.17 5.66 17.32
C GLU A 65 -9.12 6.60 18.53
N MET A 66 -8.97 7.91 18.30
CA MET A 66 -8.97 8.90 19.38
C MET A 66 -10.30 8.94 20.11
N ARG A 67 -11.43 8.87 19.38
CA ARG A 67 -12.76 8.81 19.98
C ARG A 67 -12.91 7.60 20.91
N ARG A 68 -12.44 6.42 20.48
CA ARG A 68 -12.43 5.19 21.31
C ARG A 68 -11.58 5.32 22.57
N ARG A 69 -10.53 6.16 22.53
CA ARG A 69 -9.65 6.46 23.67
C ARG A 69 -10.16 7.61 24.56
N GLY A 70 -11.27 8.27 24.19
CA GLY A 70 -11.76 9.46 24.90
C GLY A 70 -10.92 10.71 24.67
N LEU A 71 -10.12 10.75 23.60
CA LEU A 71 -9.24 11.86 23.24
C LEU A 71 -9.92 12.82 22.25
N THR A 72 -9.40 14.04 22.17
CA THR A 72 -9.97 15.09 21.32
C THR A 72 -9.59 14.92 19.85
N PHE A 73 -10.36 15.55 18.95
CA PHE A 73 -10.03 15.59 17.53
C PHE A 73 -8.65 16.21 17.24
N GLN A 74 -8.19 17.16 18.06
CA GLN A 74 -6.86 17.76 17.91
C GLN A 74 -5.75 16.70 17.99
N HIS A 75 -5.87 15.74 18.92
CA HIS A 75 -4.91 14.65 19.01
C HIS A 75 -4.89 13.78 17.74
N ALA A 76 -6.05 13.56 17.12
CA ALA A 76 -6.15 12.81 15.87
C ALA A 76 -5.43 13.53 14.73
N TYR A 77 -5.61 14.85 14.63
CA TYR A 77 -4.90 15.67 13.65
C TYR A 77 -3.39 15.66 13.86
N ASP A 78 -2.94 15.81 15.10
CA ASP A 78 -1.50 15.82 15.43
C ASP A 78 -0.83 14.47 15.11
N GLU A 79 -1.53 13.36 15.36
CA GLU A 79 -1.04 12.02 15.05
C GLU A 79 -1.04 11.73 13.54
N TYR A 80 -2.14 12.09 12.86
CA TYR A 80 -2.24 11.97 11.40
C TYR A 80 -1.16 12.80 10.68
N ASP A 81 -0.94 14.05 11.08
CA ASP A 81 0.06 14.93 10.44
C ASP A 81 1.48 14.37 10.58
N LYS A 82 1.83 13.85 11.76
CA LYS A 82 3.12 13.17 11.99
C LYS A 82 3.26 11.93 11.11
N PHE A 83 2.22 11.10 11.07
CA PHE A 83 2.19 9.91 10.23
C PHE A 83 2.37 10.24 8.76
N GLU A 84 1.55 11.15 8.21
CA GLU A 84 1.54 11.47 6.78
C GLU A 84 2.85 12.13 6.35
N LYS A 85 3.42 13.03 7.17
CA LYS A 85 4.76 13.60 6.90
C LYS A 85 5.83 12.52 6.85
N SER A 86 5.79 11.55 7.77
CA SER A 86 6.74 10.43 7.78
C SER A 86 6.57 9.53 6.57
N ARG A 87 5.32 9.14 6.25
CA ARG A 87 4.95 8.31 5.10
C ARG A 87 5.43 8.92 3.79
N GLN A 88 5.11 10.19 3.56
CA GLN A 88 5.50 10.92 2.37
C GLN A 88 7.02 11.06 2.23
N ARG A 89 7.74 11.26 3.35
CA ARG A 89 9.20 11.29 3.33
C ARG A 89 9.79 9.94 2.91
N LYS A 90 9.35 8.85 3.54
CA LYS A 90 9.81 7.48 3.22
C LYS A 90 9.50 7.10 1.79
N LEU A 91 8.30 7.43 1.30
CA LEU A 91 7.90 7.16 -0.08
C LEU A 91 8.82 7.86 -1.09
N ARG A 92 9.13 9.13 -0.86
CA ARG A 92 10.10 9.87 -1.70
C ARG A 92 11.49 9.24 -1.66
N GLU A 93 12.00 8.94 -0.47
CA GLU A 93 13.32 8.31 -0.31
C GLU A 93 13.41 6.98 -1.08
N CYS A 94 12.36 6.14 -1.01
CA CYS A 94 12.31 4.88 -1.76
C CYS A 94 12.28 5.10 -3.27
N ARG A 95 11.47 6.06 -3.77
CA ARG A 95 11.42 6.40 -5.20
C ARG A 95 12.76 6.96 -5.71
N ASP A 96 13.42 7.79 -4.90
CA ASP A 96 14.73 8.37 -5.22
C ASP A 96 15.83 7.30 -5.24
N TYR A 97 15.75 6.28 -4.39
CA TYR A 97 16.65 5.13 -4.44
C TYR A 97 16.38 4.29 -5.68
N GLU A 98 15.10 4.01 -5.98
CA GLU A 98 14.72 3.14 -7.09
C GLU A 98 15.26 3.66 -8.43
N ILE A 99 15.34 4.98 -8.65
CA ILE A 99 15.83 5.59 -9.89
C ILE A 99 17.36 5.53 -10.05
N LYS A 100 18.13 5.38 -8.95
CA LYS A 100 19.60 5.33 -8.97
C LYS A 100 20.12 4.02 -9.56
#